data_AF-A0A958B5R9-F1
#
_entry.id   AF-A0A958B5R9-F1
#
_cell.length_a   1.000
_cell.length_b   1.000
_cell.length_c   1.000
_cell.angle_alpha   90.00
_cell.angle_beta   90.00
_cell.angle_gamma   90.00
#
_symmetry.space_group_name_H-M   'P 1'
#
loop_
_entity.id
_entity.type
_entity.pdbx_description
1 polymer ?
#
loop_
_entity_poly.entity_id
_entity_poly.type
_entity_poly.pdbx_seq_one_letter_code
_entity_poly.pdbx_strand_id
1 'polypeptide(L)'
;MEKFLQLLADDVIFVPDGGGERSTATRILRGQEAVAKFIFGVQSIAPSALVYEQMSLNGQRSILARTDDGRPLFCVVYLRRKK
;
A
#
# COMPACT_ATOMS: atom_id res chain seq x y z
N MET A 1 -1.26 -13.10 -5.48
CA MET A 1 0.14 -12.75 -5.21
C MET A 1 0.91 -12.49 -6.51
N GLU A 2 1.00 -13.46 -7.42
CA GLU A 2 1.82 -13.37 -8.65
C GLU A 2 1.54 -12.14 -9.53
N LYS A 3 0.26 -11.88 -9.87
CA LYS A 3 -0.12 -10.67 -10.64
C LYS A 3 0.21 -9.35 -9.94
N PHE A 4 0.24 -9.34 -8.60
CA PHE A 4 0.58 -8.13 -7.84
C PHE A 4 2.08 -7.85 -7.87
N LEU A 5 2.91 -8.89 -7.80
CA LEU A 5 4.37 -8.75 -7.93
C LEU A 5 4.75 -8.10 -9.25
N GLN A 6 4.08 -8.46 -10.35
CA GLN A 6 4.30 -7.87 -11.68
C GLN A 6 3.92 -6.37 -11.77
N LEU A 7 3.17 -5.84 -10.81
CA LEU A 7 2.84 -4.40 -10.74
C LEU A 7 3.89 -3.60 -9.96
N LEU A 8 4.77 -4.27 -9.22
CA LEU A 8 5.82 -3.63 -8.43
C LEU A 8 7.12 -3.57 -9.24
N ALA A 9 7.87 -2.48 -9.10
CA ALA A 9 9.25 -2.46 -9.59
C ALA A 9 10.10 -3.48 -8.81
N ASP A 10 11.10 -4.08 -9.46
CA ASP A 10 11.99 -5.07 -8.85
C ASP A 10 12.69 -4.51 -7.59
N ASP A 11 13.01 -3.21 -7.62
CA ASP A 11 13.67 -2.46 -6.54
C ASP A 11 12.70 -1.68 -5.64
N VAL A 12 11.41 -2.03 -5.62
CA VAL A 12 10.40 -1.34 -4.81
C VAL A 12 10.82 -1.22 -3.34
N ILE A 13 10.59 -0.04 -2.76
CA ILE A 13 10.87 0.26 -1.35
C ILE A 13 9.57 0.69 -0.69
N PHE A 14 9.22 0.04 0.43
CA PHE A 14 8.15 0.50 1.32
C PHE A 14 8.77 1.19 2.53
N VAL A 15 8.45 2.48 2.68
CA VAL A 15 8.88 3.28 3.82
C VAL A 15 7.68 3.48 4.74
N PRO A 16 7.65 2.80 5.90
CA PRO A 16 6.62 3.04 6.89
C PRO A 16 6.82 4.38 7.59
N ASP A 17 5.72 4.96 8.08
CA ASP A 17 5.69 6.13 8.94
C ASP A 17 6.10 5.85 10.40
N GLY A 18 6.49 4.60 10.70
CA GLY A 18 7.09 4.21 11.99
C GLY A 18 6.11 3.63 13.01
N GLY A 19 4.81 3.59 12.70
CA GLY A 19 3.84 2.77 13.45
C GLY A 19 3.46 3.29 14.84
N GLY A 20 3.52 4.61 15.05
CA GLY A 20 3.28 5.24 16.34
C GLY A 20 1.90 4.91 16.93
N GLU A 21 0.81 5.30 16.25
CA GLU A 21 -0.56 5.07 16.72
C GLU A 21 -1.13 3.72 16.26
N ARG A 22 -0.67 3.22 15.11
CA ARG A 22 -1.13 1.96 14.50
C ARG A 22 0.08 1.12 14.13
N SER A 23 0.01 -0.18 14.42
CA SER A 23 1.07 -1.10 14.03
C SER A 23 1.26 -1.12 12.51
N THR A 24 2.49 -0.90 12.08
CA THR A 24 2.92 -0.98 10.68
C THR A 24 4.29 -1.65 10.64
N ALA A 25 4.91 -1.76 9.47
CA ALA A 25 6.30 -2.17 9.40
C ALA A 25 7.17 -1.20 10.24
N THR A 26 8.02 -1.71 11.12
CA THR A 26 8.91 -0.85 11.93
C THR A 26 10.24 -0.58 11.22
N ARG A 27 10.41 -1.12 10.02
CA ARG A 27 11.62 -1.02 9.20
C ARG A 27 11.23 -0.85 7.73
N ILE A 28 12.10 -0.19 6.98
CA ILE A 28 11.98 -0.07 5.52
C ILE A 28 12.04 -1.47 4.89
N LEU A 29 11.02 -1.82 4.11
CA LEU A 29 10.99 -3.07 3.33
C LEU A 29 11.53 -2.82 1.93
N ARG A 30 12.27 -3.79 1.39
CA ARG A 30 12.91 -3.69 0.07
C ARG A 30 12.60 -4.94 -0.76
N GLY A 31 12.32 -4.73 -2.04
CA GLY A 31 12.03 -5.78 -3.00
C GLY A 31 10.57 -6.23 -3.00
N GLN A 32 10.15 -6.75 -4.17
CA GLN A 32 8.75 -7.09 -4.46
C GLN A 32 8.17 -8.06 -3.43
N GLU A 33 8.90 -9.12 -3.07
CA GLU A 33 8.38 -10.14 -2.15
C GLU A 33 8.09 -9.59 -0.75
N ALA A 34 9.02 -8.82 -0.18
CA ALA A 34 8.88 -8.29 1.16
C ALA A 34 7.69 -7.32 1.24
N VAL A 35 7.57 -6.44 0.24
CA VAL A 35 6.46 -5.49 0.12
C VAL A 35 5.13 -6.21 -0.09
N ALA A 36 5.09 -7.21 -0.98
CA ALA A 36 3.86 -7.95 -1.25
C ALA A 36 3.39 -8.76 -0.04
N LYS A 37 4.30 -9.50 0.63
CA LYS A 37 3.97 -10.25 1.86
C LYS A 37 3.38 -9.32 2.92
N PHE A 38 3.93 -8.13 3.10
CA PHE A 38 3.41 -7.13 4.03
C PHE A 38 2.00 -6.66 3.64
N ILE A 39 1.77 -6.24 2.39
CA ILE A 39 0.46 -5.74 1.94
C ILE A 39 -0.63 -6.81 2.06
N PHE A 40 -0.35 -8.05 1.65
CA PHE A 40 -1.32 -9.14 1.78
C PHE A 40 -1.56 -9.54 3.24
N GLY A 41 -0.54 -9.47 4.10
CA GLY A 41 -0.70 -9.66 5.53
C GLY A 41 -1.63 -8.61 6.14
N VAL A 42 -1.46 -7.33 5.79
CA VAL A 42 -2.37 -6.25 6.23
C VAL A 42 -3.79 -6.48 5.71
N GLN A 43 -3.95 -6.92 4.46
CA GLN A 43 -5.26 -7.24 3.91
C GLN A 43 -5.96 -8.38 4.66
N SER A 44 -5.23 -9.40 5.11
CA SER A 44 -5.81 -10.54 5.84
C SER A 44 -6.42 -10.18 7.21
N ILE A 45 -6.02 -9.03 7.77
CA ILE A 45 -6.55 -8.52 9.05
C ILE A 45 -7.46 -7.30 8.85
N ALA A 46 -7.68 -6.88 7.60
CA ALA A 46 -8.56 -5.76 7.29
C ALA A 46 -10.04 -6.18 7.46
N PRO A 47 -10.94 -5.25 7.79
CA PRO A 47 -12.38 -5.52 7.81
C PRO A 47 -12.86 -6.09 6.47
N SER A 48 -13.87 -6.94 6.51
CA SER A 48 -14.35 -7.74 5.36
C SER A 48 -14.83 -6.89 4.18
N ALA A 49 -15.18 -5.62 4.39
CA ALA A 49 -15.56 -4.68 3.35
C ALA A 49 -14.53 -3.55 3.26
N LEU A 50 -13.71 -3.60 2.20
CA LEU A 50 -12.89 -2.48 1.76
C LEU A 50 -13.51 -1.84 0.53
N VAL A 51 -13.68 -0.52 0.57
CA VAL A 51 -14.08 0.30 -0.57
C VAL A 51 -12.83 0.93 -1.18
N TYR A 52 -12.64 0.77 -2.48
CA TYR A 52 -11.52 1.35 -3.21
C TYR A 52 -11.97 2.56 -4.02
N GLU A 53 -11.27 3.67 -3.85
CA GLU A 53 -11.54 4.94 -4.52
C GLU A 53 -10.30 5.39 -5.30
N GLN A 54 -10.48 5.83 -6.55
CA GLN A 54 -9.40 6.48 -7.29
C GLN A 54 -9.35 7.96 -6.90
N MET A 55 -8.16 8.44 -6.55
CA MET A 55 -7.96 9.84 -6.20
C MET A 55 -6.63 10.38 -6.72
N SER A 56 -6.42 11.68 -6.58
CA SER A 56 -5.08 12.26 -6.70
C SER A 56 -4.46 12.46 -5.33
N LEU A 57 -3.26 11.94 -5.12
CA LEU A 57 -2.44 12.25 -3.95
C LEU A 57 -1.16 12.94 -4.44
N ASN A 58 -0.93 14.17 -4.00
CA ASN A 58 0.23 14.98 -4.40
C ASN A 58 0.43 15.06 -5.93
N GLY A 59 -0.67 15.17 -6.70
CA GLY A 59 -0.64 15.25 -8.16
C GLY A 59 -0.36 13.93 -8.88
N GLN A 60 -0.28 12.81 -8.17
CA GLN A 60 -0.15 11.47 -8.73
C GLN A 60 -1.49 10.72 -8.66
N ARG A 61 -1.75 9.84 -9.62
CA ARG A 61 -2.93 8.97 -9.61
C ARG A 61 -2.73 7.87 -8.58
N SER A 62 -3.72 7.71 -7.71
CA SER A 62 -3.63 6.85 -6.54
C SER A 62 -4.92 6.08 -6.32
N ILE A 63 -4.82 4.99 -5.56
CA ILE A 63 -5.97 4.23 -5.08
C ILE A 63 -5.97 4.32 -3.56
N LEU A 64 -7.07 4.82 -2.99
CA LEU A 64 -7.32 4.83 -1.55
C LEU A 64 -8.24 3.66 -1.19
N ALA A 65 -7.83 2.87 -0.20
CA ALA A 65 -8.69 1.87 0.42
C ALA A 65 -9.31 2.47 1.70
N ARG A 66 -10.61 2.33 1.84
CA ARG A 66 -11.38 2.70 3.03
C ARG A 66 -12.08 1.48 3.60
N THR A 67 -12.30 1.48 4.90
CA THR A 67 -13.30 0.60 5.52
C THR A 67 -14.70 1.02 5.10
N ASP A 68 -15.68 0.14 5.28
CA ASP A 68 -17.10 0.39 5.03
C ASP A 68 -17.66 1.60 5.81
N ASP A 69 -17.15 1.86 7.01
CA ASP A 69 -17.45 3.05 7.81
C ASP A 69 -16.70 4.33 7.36
N GLY A 70 -15.97 4.26 6.24
CA GLY A 70 -15.34 5.39 5.56
C GLY A 70 -13.93 5.76 6.02
N ARG A 71 -13.37 5.06 7.01
CA ARG A 71 -12.02 5.35 7.53
C ARG A 71 -10.95 4.94 6.51
N PRO A 72 -9.96 5.79 6.21
CA PRO A 72 -8.87 5.41 5.32
C PRO A 72 -8.00 4.34 5.99
N LEU A 73 -7.65 3.30 5.24
CA LEU A 73 -6.75 2.23 5.71
C LEU A 73 -5.35 2.38 5.11
N PHE A 74 -5.27 2.48 3.79
CA PHE A 74 -4.01 2.70 3.07
C PHE A 74 -4.26 3.36 1.71
N CYS A 75 -3.24 4.05 1.20
CA CYS A 75 -3.25 4.63 -0.14
C CYS A 75 -2.03 4.13 -0.92
N VAL A 76 -2.25 3.64 -2.14
CA VAL A 76 -1.19 3.23 -3.06
C VAL A 76 -1.04 4.30 -4.12
N VAL A 77 0.18 4.84 -4.24
CA VAL A 77 0.53 5.84 -5.25
C VAL A 77 1.40 5.19 -6.31
N TYR A 78 1.04 5.35 -7.58
CA TYR A 78 1.93 5.00 -8.68
C TYR A 78 2.89 6.16 -8.94
N LEU A 79 4.18 5.95 -8.68
CA LEU A 79 5.23 6.92 -9.00
C LEU A 79 5.90 6.53 -10.32
N ARG A 80 5.59 7.28 -11.38
CA ARG A 80 6.35 7.17 -12.63
C ARG A 80 7.57 8.07 -12.52
N ARG A 81 8.78 7.51 -12.59
CA ARG A 81 9.99 8.35 -12.80
C ARG A 81 9.79 9.14 -14.09
N LYS A 82 9.84 10.47 -14.00
CA LYS A 82 10.04 11.30 -15.19
C LYS A 82 11.43 10.98 -15.73
N LYS A 83 11.51 10.70 -17.03
CA LYS A 83 12.79 10.64 -17.75
C LYS A 83 13.46 12.00 -17.73
#